data_AF-A0A6L5B749-F1
#
_entry.id   AF-A0A6L5B749-F1
#
_cell.length_a   1.000
_cell.length_b   1.000
_cell.length_c   1.000
_cell.angle_alpha   90.00
_cell.angle_beta   90.00
_cell.angle_gamma   90.00
#
_symmetry.space_group_name_H-M   'P 1'
#
loop_
_entity.id
_entity.type
_entity.pdbx_description
1 polymer ?
#
loop_
_entity_poly.entity_id
_entity_poly.type
_entity_poly.pdbx_seq_one_letter_code
_entity_poly.pdbx_strand_id
1 'polypeptide(L)'
;MNQFNYEEDLGNYLVGSDLLQNSWAAILELYKQMSQTHPNLPYSVTYKRFNAETDVTVIAFVCSPVCNIQNLQGEDGDLVSSDTLIETFKFRLFDSSYSMNKAAVHLYQSLHAQLVQEKIDIAKP
;
A
#
# COMPACT_ATOMS: atom_id res chain seq x y z
N MET A 1 1.04 38.75 -4.13
CA MET A 1 0.13 37.60 -4.27
C MET A 1 0.82 36.43 -3.61
N ASN A 2 0.30 35.96 -2.48
CA ASN A 2 0.96 35.00 -1.60
C ASN A 2 0.69 33.57 -2.12
N GLN A 3 1.70 32.96 -2.73
CA GLN A 3 1.61 31.61 -3.31
C GLN A 3 2.10 30.52 -2.34
N PHE A 4 2.41 30.84 -1.08
CA PHE A 4 3.12 29.94 -0.15
C PHE A 4 2.31 29.34 1.00
N ASN A 5 0.99 29.56 1.11
CA ASN A 5 0.29 29.15 2.34
C ASN A 5 -0.32 27.74 2.26
N TYR A 6 -0.74 27.27 1.08
CA TYR A 6 -1.52 26.02 1.00
C TYR A 6 -0.70 24.76 1.31
N GLU A 7 0.52 24.66 0.78
CA GLU A 7 1.38 23.48 0.99
C GLU A 7 1.86 23.38 2.44
N GLU A 8 2.22 24.52 3.04
CA GLU A 8 2.64 24.60 4.44
C GLU A 8 1.47 24.33 5.39
N ASP A 9 0.30 24.93 5.15
CA ASP A 9 -0.90 24.70 5.95
C ASP A 9 -1.34 23.23 5.87
N LEU A 10 -1.26 22.60 4.69
CA LEU A 10 -1.57 21.19 4.51
C LEU A 10 -0.56 20.29 5.26
N GLY A 11 0.73 20.60 5.16
CA GLY A 11 1.77 19.87 5.90
C GLY A 11 1.58 19.95 7.41
N ASN A 12 1.32 21.15 7.93
CA ASN A 12 1.04 21.39 9.34
C ASN A 12 -0.22 20.65 9.80
N TYR A 13 -1.27 20.64 8.96
CA TYR A 13 -2.49 19.89 9.24
C TYR A 13 -2.23 18.38 9.31
N LEU A 14 -1.50 17.81 8.36
CA LEU A 14 -1.18 16.37 8.34
C LEU A 14 -0.35 15.97 9.57
N VAL A 15 0.64 16.76 9.95
CA VAL A 15 1.47 16.53 11.14
C VAL A 15 0.66 16.67 12.42
N GLY A 16 -0.25 17.66 12.49
CA GLY A 16 -1.09 17.91 13.67
C GLY A 16 -2.31 16.96 13.81
N SER A 17 -2.62 16.15 12.79
CA SER A 17 -3.79 15.27 12.76
C SER A 17 -3.59 13.90 13.43
N ASP A 18 -2.42 13.65 14.01
CA ASP A 18 -1.94 12.35 14.51
C ASP A 18 -1.97 11.19 13.48
N LEU A 19 -2.48 11.40 12.26
CA LEU A 19 -2.67 10.38 11.24
C LEU A 19 -1.37 9.72 10.84
N LEU A 20 -0.31 10.52 10.61
CA LEU A 20 1.01 10.01 10.25
C LEU A 20 1.60 9.18 11.40
N GLN A 21 1.48 9.65 12.63
CA GLN A 21 1.97 8.97 13.82
C GLN A 21 1.24 7.63 14.03
N ASN A 22 -0.09 7.63 13.97
CA ASN A 22 -0.92 6.44 14.14
C ASN A 22 -0.70 5.42 13.00
N SER A 23 -0.58 5.90 11.76
CA SER A 23 -0.28 5.04 10.60
C SER A 23 1.10 4.39 10.74
N TRP A 24 2.11 5.16 11.16
CA TRP A 24 3.46 4.64 11.35
C TRP A 24 3.53 3.65 12.52
N ALA A 25 2.84 3.91 13.63
CA ALA A 25 2.75 2.99 14.75
C ALA A 25 2.12 1.64 14.34
N ALA A 26 1.04 1.68 13.55
CA ALA A 26 0.40 0.48 13.01
C ALA A 26 1.34 -0.34 12.11
N ILE A 27 2.07 0.32 11.21
CA ILE A 27 3.08 -0.33 10.36
C ILE A 27 4.17 -0.98 11.21
N LEU A 28 4.69 -0.26 12.21
CA LEU A 28 5.77 -0.75 13.06
C LEU A 28 5.34 -1.96 13.91
N GLU A 29 4.11 -1.95 14.44
CA GLU A 29 3.56 -3.08 15.17
C GLU A 29 3.45 -4.32 14.26
N LEU A 30 2.87 -4.15 13.07
CA LEU A 30 2.70 -5.24 12.11
C LEU A 30 4.06 -5.78 11.62
N TYR A 31 5.02 -4.90 11.38
CA TYR A 31 6.37 -5.27 10.97
C TYR A 31 7.08 -6.12 12.03
N LYS A 32 6.98 -5.74 13.31
CA LYS A 32 7.57 -6.52 14.41
C LYS A 32 7.02 -7.94 14.45
N GLN A 33 5.70 -8.11 14.27
CA GLN A 33 5.06 -9.44 14.22
C GLN A 33 5.59 -10.27 13.05
N MET A 34 5.72 -9.65 11.86
CA MET A 34 6.22 -10.33 10.67
C MET A 34 7.71 -10.69 10.77
N SER A 35 8.54 -9.81 11.35
CA SER A 35 9.99 -10.04 11.50
C SER A 35 10.34 -11.22 12.41
N GLN A 36 9.40 -11.64 13.28
CA GLN A 36 9.53 -12.82 14.12
C GLN A 36 9.27 -14.13 13.35
N THR A 37 8.70 -14.05 12.14
CA THR A 37 8.34 -15.20 11.30
C THR A 37 9.32 -15.32 10.12
N HIS A 38 10.35 -16.15 10.31
CA HIS A 38 11.31 -16.72 9.34
C HIS A 38 11.81 -15.85 8.15
N PRO A 39 13.13 -15.62 8.04
CA PRO A 39 13.75 -14.82 6.96
C PRO A 39 13.81 -15.51 5.57
N ASN A 40 13.28 -16.72 5.41
CA ASN A 40 13.44 -17.54 4.20
C ASN A 40 12.12 -17.79 3.43
N LEU A 41 11.05 -17.07 3.74
CA LEU A 41 9.81 -17.19 2.96
C LEU A 41 9.90 -16.43 1.62
N PRO A 42 9.19 -16.92 0.59
CA PRO A 42 8.98 -16.17 -0.65
C PRO A 42 8.27 -14.83 -0.38
N TYR A 43 8.24 -13.95 -1.40
CA TYR A 43 7.49 -12.69 -1.36
C TYR A 43 6.10 -12.90 -0.76
N SER A 44 5.85 -12.31 0.39
CA SER A 44 4.62 -12.44 1.17
C SER A 44 4.18 -11.07 1.67
N VAL A 45 2.89 -10.94 1.93
CA VAL A 45 2.29 -9.72 2.46
C VAL A 45 1.31 -10.10 3.57
N THR A 46 1.34 -9.33 4.65
CA THR A 46 0.39 -9.43 5.75
C THR A 46 -0.26 -8.08 5.92
N TYR A 47 -1.55 -8.06 6.27
CA TYR A 47 -2.25 -6.85 6.63
C TYR A 47 -2.93 -7.00 7.99
N LYS A 48 -3.16 -5.86 8.64
CA LYS A 48 -3.93 -5.80 9.88
C LYS A 48 -4.72 -4.51 9.94
N ARG A 49 -5.95 -4.61 10.45
CA ARG A 49 -6.81 -3.48 10.76
C ARG A 49 -6.51 -2.99 12.18
N PHE A 50 -6.24 -1.71 12.30
CA PHE A 50 -6.02 -0.99 13.54
C PHE A 50 -7.15 0.01 13.69
N ASN A 51 -7.99 -0.21 14.70
CA ASN A 51 -8.99 0.76 15.08
C ASN A 51 -8.26 1.78 15.95
N ALA A 52 -8.04 2.99 15.44
CA ALA A 52 -7.57 4.08 16.28
C ALA A 52 -8.70 4.48 17.25
N GLU A 53 -8.35 5.15 18.35
CA GLU A 53 -9.36 5.72 19.28
C GLU A 53 -10.18 6.85 18.63
N THR A 54 -9.76 7.31 17.45
CA THR A 54 -10.46 8.24 16.56
C THR A 54 -11.43 7.51 15.63
N ASP A 55 -12.33 8.23 14.96
CA ASP A 55 -13.22 7.71 13.89
C ASP A 55 -12.49 7.19 12.62
N VAL A 56 -11.17 6.97 12.70
CA VAL A 56 -10.30 6.53 11.61
C VAL A 56 -9.90 5.07 11.82
N THR A 57 -10.12 4.26 10.79
CA THR A 57 -9.59 2.90 10.71
C THR A 57 -8.31 2.91 9.87
N VAL A 58 -7.20 2.46 10.44
CA VAL A 58 -5.94 2.29 9.71
C VAL A 58 -5.82 0.83 9.28
N ILE A 59 -5.54 0.59 8.01
CA ILE A 59 -5.24 -0.76 7.48
C ILE A 59 -3.79 -0.74 7.03
N ALA A 60 -2.90 -1.37 7.80
CA ALA A 60 -1.49 -1.43 7.47
C ALA A 60 -1.17 -2.71 6.72
N PHE A 61 -0.26 -2.61 5.75
CA PHE A 61 0.27 -3.72 4.97
C PHE A 61 1.79 -3.76 5.16
N VAL A 62 2.34 -4.96 5.37
CA VAL A 62 3.79 -5.18 5.42
C VAL A 62 4.14 -6.35 4.51
N CYS A 63 5.18 -6.16 3.70
CA CYS A 63 5.68 -7.16 2.77
C CYS A 63 7.05 -7.71 3.23
N SER A 64 7.32 -8.98 2.97
CA SER A 64 8.59 -9.65 3.19
C SER A 64 9.03 -10.40 1.93
N PRO A 65 10.32 -10.40 1.55
CA PRO A 65 11.40 -9.64 2.17
C PRO A 65 11.18 -8.13 2.01
N VAL A 66 11.79 -7.33 2.90
CA VAL A 66 11.75 -5.87 2.80
C VAL A 66 12.15 -5.48 1.39
N CYS A 67 11.28 -4.72 0.70
CA CYS A 67 11.55 -4.24 -0.64
C CYS A 67 12.82 -3.38 -0.59
N ASN A 68 13.94 -3.95 -1.05
CA ASN A 68 15.21 -3.24 -1.12
C ASN A 68 15.38 -2.64 -2.52
N ILE A 69 16.37 -1.77 -2.69
CA ILE A 69 16.67 -1.12 -3.97
C ILE A 69 16.90 -2.15 -5.09
N GLN A 70 17.42 -3.34 -4.76
CA GLN A 70 17.65 -4.41 -5.74
C GLN A 70 16.35 -5.05 -6.23
N ASN A 71 15.31 -5.13 -5.39
CA ASN A 71 13.97 -5.55 -5.79
C ASN A 71 13.25 -4.48 -6.66
N LEU A 72 13.71 -3.23 -6.60
CA LEU A 72 13.21 -2.12 -7.41
C LEU A 72 14.02 -1.89 -8.71
N GLN A 73 15.27 -2.36 -8.76
CA GLN A 73 16.24 -2.08 -9.83
C GLN A 73 16.84 -3.33 -10.51
N GLY A 74 16.36 -4.54 -10.18
CA GLY A 74 16.78 -5.79 -10.84
C GLY A 74 16.46 -5.83 -12.34
N GLU A 75 17.12 -6.75 -13.07
CA GLU A 75 17.10 -6.90 -14.55
C GLU A 75 15.71 -6.68 -15.14
N ASP A 76 15.52 -5.51 -15.77
CA ASP A 76 14.25 -4.91 -16.16
C ASP A 76 13.26 -4.77 -15.00
N GLY A 77 13.02 -3.53 -14.54
CA GLY A 77 11.94 -3.23 -13.62
C GLY A 77 10.67 -3.97 -14.05
N ASP A 78 10.35 -5.04 -13.35
CA ASP A 78 9.44 -6.09 -13.79
C ASP A 78 8.04 -5.47 -13.72
N LEU A 79 7.67 -4.78 -14.79
CA LEU A 79 6.51 -3.91 -14.89
C LEU A 79 5.45 -4.63 -15.72
N VAL A 80 4.23 -4.64 -15.23
CA VAL A 80 3.06 -5.17 -15.93
C VAL A 80 2.31 -4.01 -16.56
N SER A 81 2.02 -4.10 -17.86
CA SER A 81 1.27 -3.07 -18.57
C SER A 81 -0.22 -3.10 -18.20
N SER A 82 -0.89 -1.96 -18.37
CA SER A 82 -2.31 -1.76 -18.15
C SER A 82 -3.20 -2.79 -18.85
N ASP A 83 -2.78 -3.28 -20.03
CA ASP A 83 -3.53 -4.28 -20.81
C ASP A 83 -3.70 -5.60 -20.06
N THR A 84 -2.68 -6.00 -19.28
CA THR A 84 -2.72 -7.23 -18.47
C THR A 84 -3.43 -6.99 -17.13
N LEU A 85 -3.53 -5.72 -16.69
CA LEU A 85 -4.07 -5.34 -15.40
C LEU A 85 -5.57 -5.04 -15.44
N ILE A 86 -6.17 -4.91 -16.62
CA ILE A 86 -7.54 -4.43 -16.80
C ILE A 86 -8.61 -5.29 -16.12
N GLU A 87 -8.35 -6.59 -15.98
CA GLU A 87 -9.25 -7.53 -15.28
C GLU A 87 -9.13 -7.41 -13.75
N THR A 88 -7.93 -7.14 -13.25
CA THR A 88 -7.64 -7.01 -11.81
C THR A 88 -8.01 -5.62 -11.30
N PHE A 89 -7.67 -4.59 -12.07
CA PHE A 89 -7.85 -3.19 -11.73
C PHE A 89 -8.71 -2.52 -12.77
N LYS A 90 -10.00 -2.34 -12.45
CA LYS A 90 -10.97 -1.68 -13.34
C LYS A 90 -10.81 -0.15 -13.35
N PHE A 91 -9.58 0.35 -13.24
CA PHE A 91 -9.29 1.77 -13.43
C PHE A 91 -9.32 2.07 -14.93
N ARG A 92 -10.42 2.66 -15.40
CA ARG A 92 -10.41 3.31 -16.71
C ARG A 92 -9.73 4.67 -16.57
N LEU A 93 -8.41 4.68 -16.69
CA LEU A 93 -7.73 5.91 -17.09
C LEU A 93 -8.06 6.10 -18.57
N PHE A 94 -8.93 7.06 -18.85
CA PHE A 94 -9.21 7.46 -20.23
C PHE A 94 -7.89 7.91 -20.86
N ASP A 95 -7.47 7.23 -21.92
CA ASP A 95 -6.40 7.62 -22.86
C ASP A 95 -4.93 7.58 -22.40
N SER A 96 -4.58 6.88 -21.32
CA SER A 96 -3.15 6.69 -20.95
C SER A 96 -2.82 5.26 -20.55
N SER A 97 -1.80 4.67 -21.20
CA SER A 97 -1.18 3.42 -20.72
C SER A 97 -0.44 3.68 -19.41
N TYR A 98 -0.51 2.71 -18.51
CA TYR A 98 0.23 2.73 -17.25
C TYR A 98 0.89 1.37 -17.03
N SER A 99 1.90 1.35 -16.17
CA SER A 99 2.58 0.12 -15.77
C SER A 99 2.71 0.06 -14.27
N MET A 100 2.59 -1.13 -13.69
CA MET A 100 2.74 -1.35 -12.25
C MET A 100 3.81 -2.39 -11.96
N ASN A 101 4.44 -2.27 -10.79
CA ASN A 101 5.40 -3.27 -10.35
C ASN A 101 4.74 -4.65 -10.19
N LYS A 102 5.25 -5.64 -10.91
CA LYS A 102 4.73 -7.01 -10.96
C LYS A 102 4.73 -7.69 -9.60
N ALA A 103 5.74 -7.45 -8.77
CA ALA A 103 5.78 -8.01 -7.42
C ALA A 103 4.65 -7.42 -6.55
N ALA A 104 4.39 -6.12 -6.63
CA ALA A 104 3.26 -5.49 -5.95
C ALA A 104 1.90 -6.05 -6.43
N VAL A 105 1.74 -6.24 -7.74
CA VAL A 105 0.53 -6.85 -8.33
C VAL A 105 0.36 -8.29 -7.84
N HIS A 106 1.43 -9.08 -7.82
CA HIS A 106 1.40 -10.46 -7.34
C HIS A 106 1.02 -10.53 -5.85
N LEU A 107 1.59 -9.66 -5.02
CA LEU A 107 1.25 -9.57 -3.60
C LEU A 107 -0.22 -9.20 -3.41
N TYR A 108 -0.73 -8.22 -4.15
CA TYR A 108 -2.15 -7.86 -4.11
C TYR A 108 -3.06 -9.03 -4.50
N GLN A 109 -2.75 -9.73 -5.61
CA GLN A 109 -3.52 -10.88 -6.07
C GLN A 109 -3.57 -12.01 -5.02
N SER A 110 -2.47 -12.21 -4.28
CA SER A 110 -2.44 -13.21 -3.20
C SER A 110 -3.36 -12.88 -2.02
N LEU A 111 -3.67 -11.60 -1.80
CA LEU A 111 -4.60 -11.14 -0.76
C LEU A 111 -6.02 -10.83 -1.25
N HIS A 112 -6.23 -10.71 -2.56
CA HIS A 112 -7.46 -10.18 -3.15
C HIS A 112 -8.74 -10.84 -2.58
N ALA A 113 -8.77 -12.18 -2.49
CA ALA A 113 -9.91 -12.89 -1.92
C ALA A 113 -10.21 -12.52 -0.46
N GLN A 114 -9.18 -12.31 0.36
CA GLN A 114 -9.31 -11.90 1.76
C GLN A 114 -9.77 -10.44 1.87
N LEU A 115 -9.20 -9.56 1.04
CA LEU A 115 -9.57 -8.13 1.00
C LEU A 115 -11.02 -7.90 0.59
N VAL A 116 -11.52 -8.67 -0.39
CA VAL A 116 -12.93 -8.65 -0.80
C VAL A 116 -13.83 -9.15 0.34
N GLN A 117 -13.44 -10.25 0.99
CA GLN A 117 -14.20 -10.82 2.11
C GLN A 117 -14.31 -9.85 3.30
N GLU A 118 -13.24 -9.12 3.61
CA GLU A 118 -13.21 -8.12 4.68
C GLU A 118 -13.81 -6.76 4.31
N LYS A 119 -14.32 -6.62 3.07
CA LYS A 119 -14.83 -5.36 2.49
C LYS A 119 -13.80 -4.23 2.56
N ILE A 120 -12.52 -4.57 2.52
CA ILE A 120 -11.43 -3.61 2.41
C ILE A 120 -11.34 -3.10 0.97
N ASP A 121 -11.78 -3.92 0.00
CA ASP A 121 -11.99 -3.51 -1.37
C ASP A 121 -13.32 -2.73 -1.50
N ILE A 122 -13.25 -1.41 -1.36
CA ILE A 122 -14.42 -0.53 -1.53
C ILE A 122 -14.50 -0.05 -2.99
N ALA A 123 -14.47 -0.98 -3.94
CA ALA A 123 -15.00 -0.73 -5.27
C ALA A 123 -16.48 -1.10 -5.29
N LYS A 124 -17.32 -0.25 -4.68
CA LYS A 124 -18.76 -0.25 -5.00
C LYS A 124 -18.96 0.74 -6.15
N PRO A 125 -19.58 0.33 -7.28
CA PRO A 125 -19.95 1.27 -8.33
C PRO A 125 -20.90 2.36 -7.82
#